data_AF-A0A8T4B467-F1
#
_entry.id   AF-A0A8T4B467-F1
#
_cell.length_a   1.000
_cell.length_b   1.000
_cell.length_c   1.000
_cell.angle_alpha   90.00
_cell.angle_beta   90.00
_cell.angle_gamma   90.00
#
_symmetry.space_group_name_H-M   'P 1'
#
loop_
_entity.id
_entity.type
_entity.pdbx_description
1 polymer ?
#
loop_
_entity_poly.entity_id
_entity_poly.type
_entity_poly.pdbx_seq_one_letter_code
_entity_poly.pdbx_strand_id
1 'polypeptide(L)'
;MRTNRKIKPHHNGKNRRTGRKSTARRNNKGPATANSDRAEEIRLAWVAAKLLEREQKSAAAAALAKGPCCANEAAKNATNLRLLRELQSTVCNRVWNETFGRWDGVMPRAFVNKNAAHMPHFREFARENGYRSR
;
A
#
# COMPACT_ATOMS: atom_id res chain seq x y z
N MET A 1 17.03 -55.69 30.13
CA MET A 1 16.25 -54.42 30.12
C MET A 1 16.78 -53.51 29.02
N ARG A 2 15.98 -53.19 27.99
CA ARG A 2 16.38 -52.30 26.89
C ARG A 2 16.07 -50.85 27.25
N THR A 3 17.07 -50.00 27.43
CA THR A 3 16.88 -48.56 27.67
C THR A 3 16.84 -47.78 26.36
N ASN A 4 15.62 -47.55 25.89
CA ASN A 4 15.27 -46.64 24.80
C ASN A 4 15.48 -45.18 25.25
N ARG A 5 16.59 -44.52 24.91
CA ARG A 5 16.71 -43.04 24.99
C ARG A 5 17.62 -42.45 23.90
N LYS A 6 17.27 -42.61 22.62
CA LYS A 6 17.74 -41.68 21.57
C LYS A 6 16.89 -40.41 21.60
N ILE A 7 17.07 -39.57 22.62
CA ILE A 7 16.54 -38.20 22.61
C ILE A 7 17.63 -37.34 21.98
N LYS A 8 17.48 -37.01 20.69
CA LYS A 8 18.29 -35.97 20.06
C LYS A 8 18.03 -34.67 20.84
N PRO A 9 19.05 -33.98 21.38
CA PRO A 9 18.81 -32.72 22.03
C PRO A 9 18.51 -31.71 20.93
N HIS A 10 17.23 -31.46 20.65
CA HIS A 10 16.82 -30.26 19.92
C HIS A 10 17.14 -29.04 20.79
N HIS A 11 18.41 -28.68 20.86
CA HIS A 11 18.88 -27.52 21.58
C HIS A 11 18.50 -26.29 20.74
N ASN A 12 17.43 -25.57 21.12
CA ASN A 12 16.90 -24.38 20.44
C ASN A 12 17.84 -23.14 20.53
N GLY A 13 19.15 -23.35 20.61
CA GLY A 13 20.16 -22.27 20.75
C GLY A 13 20.00 -21.38 22.00
N LYS A 14 19.17 -21.78 22.95
CA LYS A 14 18.90 -21.09 24.22
C LYS A 14 19.79 -21.64 25.33
N ASN A 15 20.30 -20.75 26.17
CA ASN A 15 21.05 -21.09 27.37
C ASN A 15 20.13 -21.83 28.36
N ARG A 16 20.56 -22.98 28.89
CA ARG A 16 19.75 -23.82 29.79
C ARG A 16 19.52 -23.19 31.17
N ARG A 17 20.42 -22.32 31.65
CA ARG A 17 20.29 -21.66 32.96
C ARG A 17 19.36 -20.45 32.93
N THR A 18 19.34 -19.71 31.82
CA THR A 18 18.60 -18.44 31.72
C THR A 18 17.45 -18.46 30.74
N GLY A 19 17.28 -19.52 29.96
CA GLY A 19 16.25 -19.65 28.91
C GLY A 19 16.42 -18.69 27.73
N ARG A 20 17.40 -17.79 27.76
CA ARG A 20 17.63 -16.76 26.74
C ARG A 20 18.48 -17.31 25.59
N LYS A 21 18.19 -16.87 24.35
CA LYS A 21 19.03 -17.15 23.17
C LYS A 21 20.40 -16.50 23.39
N SER A 22 21.48 -17.23 23.09
CA SER A 22 22.84 -16.68 23.15
C SER A 22 22.93 -15.40 22.30
N THR A 23 23.26 -14.28 22.93
CA THR A 23 23.52 -12.99 22.28
C THR A 23 24.93 -12.91 21.69
N ALA A 24 25.81 -13.87 22.02
CA ALA A 24 27.22 -13.83 21.64
C ALA A 24 27.44 -13.82 20.11
N ARG A 25 26.50 -14.36 19.31
CA ARG A 25 26.59 -14.32 17.84
C ARG A 25 26.16 -12.99 17.22
N ARG A 26 25.52 -12.07 17.95
CA ARG A 26 25.05 -10.79 17.38
C ARG A 26 26.11 -9.69 17.40
N ASN A 27 27.09 -9.79 18.28
CA ASN A 27 28.12 -8.75 18.44
C ASN A 27 29.39 -8.98 17.60
N ASN A 28 29.48 -10.10 16.86
CA ASN A 28 30.56 -10.35 15.88
C ASN A 28 30.25 -9.77 14.49
N LYS A 29 29.59 -8.61 14.42
CA LYS A 29 29.69 -7.77 13.23
C LYS A 29 30.82 -6.80 13.55
N GLY A 30 31.97 -6.98 12.91
CA GLY A 30 33.02 -5.95 12.90
C GLY A 30 32.46 -4.60 12.42
N PRO A 31 33.25 -3.52 12.46
CA PRO A 31 32.81 -2.24 11.88
C PRO A 31 32.29 -2.52 10.47
N ALA A 32 31.16 -1.91 10.09
CA ALA A 32 30.63 -2.04 8.74
C ALA A 32 31.75 -1.65 7.78
N THR A 33 32.36 -2.63 7.13
CA THR A 33 33.33 -2.37 6.07
C THR A 33 32.60 -1.57 5.02
N ALA A 34 33.19 -0.46 4.56
CA ALA A 34 32.68 0.25 3.39
C ALA A 34 32.38 -0.79 2.30
N ASN A 35 31.21 -0.68 1.66
CA ASN A 35 30.87 -1.60 0.57
C ASN A 35 32.04 -1.61 -0.41
N SER A 36 32.59 -2.80 -0.70
CA SER A 36 33.60 -2.95 -1.76
C SER A 36 33.07 -2.34 -3.05
N ASP A 37 33.93 -1.83 -3.93
CA ASP A 37 33.51 -1.24 -5.21
C ASP A 37 32.55 -2.16 -5.99
N ARG A 38 32.83 -3.47 -6.01
CA ARG A 38 31.96 -4.50 -6.58
C ARG A 38 30.55 -4.56 -5.96
N ALA A 39 30.42 -4.28 -4.67
CA ALA A 39 29.14 -4.27 -3.98
C ALA A 39 28.31 -3.02 -4.32
N GLU A 40 28.96 -1.87 -4.52
CA GLU A 40 28.28 -0.67 -5.04
C GLU A 40 27.87 -0.85 -6.50
N GLU A 41 28.69 -1.50 -7.34
CA GLU A 41 28.32 -1.85 -8.72
C GLU A 41 27.05 -2.74 -8.76
N ILE A 42 26.98 -3.77 -7.92
CA ILE A 42 25.80 -4.65 -7.82
C ILE A 42 24.58 -3.86 -7.36
N ARG A 43 24.75 -2.96 -6.39
CA ARG A 43 23.66 -2.12 -5.87
C ARG A 43 23.13 -1.18 -6.95
N LEU A 44 24.01 -0.52 -7.70
CA LEU A 44 23.65 0.37 -8.80
C LEU A 44 22.94 -0.39 -9.93
N ALA A 45 23.42 -1.57 -10.30
CA ALA A 45 22.77 -2.44 -11.28
C ALA A 45 21.35 -2.85 -10.82
N TRP A 46 21.18 -3.18 -9.54
CA TRP A 46 19.86 -3.48 -8.97
C TRP A 46 18.91 -2.28 -8.98
N VAL A 47 19.40 -1.09 -8.62
CA VAL A 47 18.61 0.16 -8.65
C VAL A 47 18.18 0.48 -10.08
N ALA A 48 19.11 0.39 -11.05
CA ALA A 48 18.82 0.63 -12.46
C ALA A 48 17.77 -0.36 -12.99
N ALA A 49 17.90 -1.65 -12.67
CA ALA A 49 16.91 -2.66 -13.03
C ALA A 49 15.53 -2.35 -12.41
N LYS A 50 15.48 -1.86 -11.17
CA LYS A 50 14.22 -1.48 -10.51
C LYS A 50 13.58 -0.22 -11.10
N LEU A 51 14.38 0.74 -11.54
CA LEU A 51 13.88 1.93 -12.23
C LEU A 51 13.29 1.55 -13.59
N LEU A 52 13.99 0.72 -14.38
CA LEU A 52 13.48 0.20 -15.65
C LEU A 52 12.18 -0.60 -15.47
N GLU A 53 12.11 -1.47 -14.45
CA GLU A 53 10.89 -2.22 -14.13
C GLU A 53 9.72 -1.27 -13.81
N ARG A 54 9.98 -0.18 -13.09
CA ARG A 54 8.98 0.83 -12.74
C ARG A 54 8.52 1.61 -13.98
N GLU A 55 9.45 2.00 -14.84
CA GLU A 55 9.18 2.71 -16.10
C GLU A 55 8.33 1.84 -17.03
N GLN A 56 8.71 0.59 -17.25
CA GLN A 56 7.93 -0.37 -18.04
C GLN A 56 6.52 -0.57 -17.49
N LYS A 57 6.37 -0.68 -16.17
CA LYS A 57 5.06 -0.77 -15.52
C LYS A 57 4.23 0.49 -15.71
N SER A 58 4.83 1.68 -15.60
CA SER A 58 4.12 2.94 -15.86
C SER A 58 3.73 3.12 -17.32
N ALA A 59 4.60 2.73 -18.26
CA ALA A 59 4.34 2.79 -19.69
C ALA A 59 3.24 1.79 -20.08
N ALA A 60 3.27 0.57 -19.56
CA ALA A 60 2.22 -0.41 -19.74
C ALA A 60 0.88 0.08 -19.14
N ALA A 61 0.90 0.69 -17.95
CA ALA A 61 -0.30 1.26 -17.34
C ALA A 61 -0.85 2.45 -18.15
N ALA A 62 0.01 3.29 -18.71
CA ALA A 62 -0.38 4.38 -19.60
C ALA A 62 -0.96 3.86 -20.93
N ALA A 63 -0.37 2.81 -21.51
CA ALA A 63 -0.89 2.16 -22.73
C ALA A 63 -2.24 1.46 -22.49
N LEU A 64 -2.46 0.93 -21.28
CA LEU A 64 -3.73 0.36 -20.83
C LEU A 64 -4.73 1.41 -20.31
N ALA A 65 -4.37 2.69 -20.28
CA ALA A 65 -5.28 3.72 -19.85
C ALA A 65 -6.45 3.79 -20.84
N LYS A 66 -7.55 3.14 -20.47
CA LYS A 66 -8.86 3.33 -21.12
C LYS A 66 -9.09 4.84 -21.14
N GLY A 67 -9.41 5.40 -22.31
CA GLY A 67 -9.58 6.84 -22.53
C GLY A 67 -10.55 7.50 -21.54
N PRO A 68 -10.87 8.80 -21.73
CA PRO A 68 -11.69 9.53 -20.77
C PRO A 68 -12.97 8.75 -20.44
N CYS A 69 -13.21 8.53 -19.14
CA CYS A 69 -14.30 7.67 -18.66
C CYS A 69 -15.68 8.11 -19.17
N CYS A 70 -15.82 9.40 -19.50
CA CYS A 70 -17.01 9.97 -20.11
C CYS A 70 -16.61 10.72 -21.40
N ALA A 71 -17.47 10.66 -22.41
CA ALA A 71 -17.19 11.20 -23.75
C ALA A 71 -17.03 12.74 -23.79
N ASN A 72 -17.73 13.47 -22.94
CA ASN A 72 -17.70 14.93 -22.87
C ASN A 72 -17.92 15.45 -21.44
N GLU A 73 -17.68 16.75 -21.21
CA GLU A 73 -17.86 17.39 -19.90
C GLU A 73 -19.32 17.33 -19.40
N ALA A 74 -20.30 17.45 -20.30
CA ALA A 74 -21.71 17.32 -19.95
C ALA A 74 -22.03 15.92 -19.36
N ALA A 75 -21.48 14.86 -19.96
CA ALA A 75 -21.63 13.48 -19.48
C ALA A 75 -20.87 13.25 -18.17
N LYS A 76 -19.72 13.90 -17.96
CA LYS A 76 -19.03 13.90 -16.65
C LYS A 76 -19.93 14.51 -15.58
N ASN A 77 -20.50 15.69 -15.83
CA ASN A 77 -21.37 16.38 -14.88
C ASN A 77 -22.66 15.60 -14.59
N ALA A 78 -23.31 15.06 -15.61
CA ALA A 78 -24.48 14.20 -15.42
C ALA A 78 -24.16 12.96 -14.58
N THR A 79 -23.00 12.34 -14.81
CA THR A 79 -22.53 11.20 -14.02
C THR A 79 -22.21 11.60 -12.59
N ASN A 80 -21.54 12.73 -12.38
CA ASN A 80 -21.23 13.26 -11.05
C ASN A 80 -22.50 13.50 -10.23
N LEU A 81 -23.53 14.13 -10.82
CA LEU A 81 -24.81 14.35 -10.15
C LEU A 81 -25.52 13.04 -9.80
N ARG A 82 -25.51 12.06 -10.71
CA ARG A 82 -26.07 10.72 -10.45
C ARG A 82 -25.37 10.03 -9.28
N LEU A 83 -24.04 10.04 -9.28
CA LEU A 83 -23.21 9.44 -8.24
C LEU A 83 -23.37 10.14 -6.89
N LEU A 84 -23.51 11.47 -6.89
CA LEU A 84 -23.78 12.23 -5.66
C LEU A 84 -25.13 11.85 -5.06
N ARG A 85 -26.18 11.70 -5.88
CA ARG A 85 -27.50 11.25 -5.40
C ARG A 85 -27.44 9.84 -4.81
N GLU A 86 -26.72 8.93 -5.46
CA GLU A 86 -26.49 7.57 -4.93
C GLU A 86 -25.69 7.60 -3.62
N LEU A 87 -24.71 8.50 -3.50
CA LEU A 87 -23.92 8.62 -2.29
C LEU A 87 -24.75 9.21 -1.13
N GLN A 88 -25.57 10.22 -1.41
CA GLN A 88 -26.47 10.86 -0.45
C GLN A 88 -27.57 9.92 0.06
N SER A 89 -27.98 8.92 -0.73
CA SER A 89 -28.92 7.90 -0.28
C SER A 89 -28.27 6.82 0.60
N THR A 90 -26.94 6.79 0.69
CA THR A 90 -26.20 5.87 1.56
C THR A 90 -25.75 6.54 2.86
N VAL A 91 -25.89 5.82 3.97
CA VAL A 91 -25.36 6.27 5.26
C VAL A 91 -23.83 6.22 5.21
N CYS A 92 -23.20 7.39 5.21
CA CYS A 92 -21.75 7.54 5.21
C CYS A 92 -21.24 7.82 6.63
N ASN A 93 -20.13 7.18 7.02
CA ASN A 93 -19.38 7.60 8.21
C ASN A 93 -18.90 9.04 8.02
N ARG A 94 -18.78 9.81 9.10
CA ARG A 94 -18.36 11.22 9.02
C ARG A 94 -17.02 11.43 9.73
N VAL A 95 -16.18 12.29 9.17
CA VAL A 95 -14.89 12.68 9.73
C VAL A 95 -14.82 14.20 9.75
N TRP A 96 -14.29 14.76 10.83
CA TRP A 96 -14.10 16.20 10.93
C TRP A 96 -13.02 16.65 9.95
N ASN A 97 -13.34 17.63 9.11
CA ASN A 97 -12.38 18.26 8.21
C ASN A 97 -11.92 19.60 8.80
N GLU A 98 -10.67 19.63 9.26
CA GLU A 98 -10.05 20.82 9.86
C GLU A 98 -9.88 21.98 8.85
N THR A 99 -9.70 21.69 7.56
CA THR A 99 -9.50 22.70 6.52
C THR A 99 -10.75 23.51 6.23
N PHE A 100 -11.92 22.84 6.22
CA PHE A 100 -13.20 23.48 5.90
C PHE A 100 -14.11 23.69 7.12
N GLY A 101 -13.68 23.26 8.32
CA GLY A 101 -14.46 23.39 9.55
C GLY A 101 -15.82 22.66 9.50
N ARG A 102 -15.90 21.54 8.77
CA ARG A 102 -17.15 20.79 8.56
C ARG A 102 -16.96 19.28 8.68
N TRP A 103 -18.06 18.56 8.95
CA TRP A 103 -18.08 17.11 8.93
C TRP A 103 -18.25 16.58 7.50
N ASP A 104 -17.19 15.97 6.96
CA ASP A 104 -17.21 15.33 5.64
C ASP A 104 -17.65 13.86 5.73
N GLY A 105 -18.48 13.42 4.79
CA GLY A 105 -18.84 12.02 4.61
C GLY A 105 -17.70 11.21 4.00
N VAL A 106 -17.37 10.06 4.57
CA VAL A 106 -16.40 9.12 4.01
C VAL A 106 -17.12 8.20 3.03
N MET A 107 -16.69 8.24 1.77
CA MET A 107 -17.25 7.38 0.72
C MET A 107 -17.08 5.89 1.09
N PRO A 108 -18.18 5.09 1.12
CA PRO A 108 -18.08 3.66 1.37
C PRO A 108 -17.20 2.96 0.33
N ARG A 109 -16.39 1.99 0.77
CA ARG A 109 -15.48 1.26 -0.14
C ARG A 109 -16.22 0.53 -1.26
N ALA A 110 -17.40 -0.01 -0.96
CA ALA A 110 -18.26 -0.66 -1.95
C ALA A 110 -18.68 0.32 -3.07
N PHE A 111 -19.06 1.55 -2.71
CA PHE A 111 -19.41 2.60 -3.68
C PHE A 111 -18.22 2.96 -4.57
N VAL A 112 -17.03 3.15 -3.98
CA VAL A 112 -15.81 3.48 -4.72
C VAL A 112 -15.44 2.37 -5.72
N ASN A 113 -15.55 1.12 -5.31
CA ASN A 113 -15.24 -0.02 -6.17
C ASN A 113 -16.25 -0.17 -7.32
N LYS A 114 -17.55 -0.03 -7.04
CA LYS A 114 -18.62 -0.10 -8.04
C LYS A 114 -18.44 0.98 -9.12
N ASN A 115 -18.01 2.16 -8.73
CA ASN A 115 -17.89 3.32 -9.60
C ASN A 115 -16.43 3.66 -9.96
N ALA A 116 -15.51 2.68 -9.87
CA ALA A 116 -14.06 2.89 -9.96
C ALA A 116 -13.61 3.65 -11.22
N ALA A 117 -14.27 3.43 -12.36
CA ALA A 117 -13.97 4.11 -13.62
C ALA A 117 -14.21 5.64 -13.54
N HIS A 118 -15.24 6.05 -12.78
CA HIS A 118 -15.65 7.46 -12.64
C HIS A 118 -14.98 8.16 -11.45
N MET A 119 -14.34 7.42 -10.55
CA MET A 119 -13.67 7.99 -9.37
C MET A 119 -12.60 9.04 -9.68
N PRO A 120 -11.82 8.96 -10.77
CA PRO A 120 -10.82 9.97 -11.07
C PRO A 120 -11.40 11.39 -11.12
N HIS A 121 -12.53 11.59 -11.80
CA HIS A 121 -13.18 12.90 -11.88
C HIS A 121 -14.22 13.13 -10.77
N PHE A 122 -14.84 12.08 -10.23
CA PHE A 122 -15.86 12.24 -9.19
C PHE A 122 -15.27 12.65 -7.84
N ARG A 123 -14.02 12.29 -7.51
CA ARG A 123 -13.41 12.60 -6.20
C ARG A 123 -13.30 14.10 -5.92
N GLU A 124 -13.01 14.89 -6.95
CA GLU A 124 -12.91 16.35 -6.83
C GLU A 124 -14.30 16.93 -6.58
N PHE A 125 -15.27 16.56 -7.42
CA PHE A 125 -16.67 16.94 -7.25
C PHE A 125 -17.25 16.53 -5.87
N ALA A 126 -16.93 15.32 -5.40
CA ALA A 126 -17.36 14.81 -4.11
C ALA A 126 -16.79 15.66 -2.95
N ARG A 127 -15.53 16.10 -3.06
CA ARG A 127 -14.87 16.93 -2.04
C ARG A 127 -15.56 18.26 -1.85
N GLU A 128 -15.95 18.91 -2.95
CA GLU A 128 -16.71 20.16 -2.92
C GLU A 128 -18.05 19.96 -2.20
N ASN A 129 -18.70 18.82 -2.43
CA ASN A 129 -19.98 18.43 -1.83
C ASN A 129 -19.87 17.80 -0.42
N GLY A 130 -18.71 17.90 0.23
CA GLY A 130 -18.53 17.45 1.62
C GLY A 130 -18.30 15.95 1.77
N TYR A 131 -17.72 15.30 0.75
CA TYR A 131 -17.35 13.89 0.80
C TYR A 131 -15.86 13.67 0.53
N ARG A 132 -15.23 12.77 1.28
CA ARG A 132 -13.81 12.40 1.15
C ARG A 132 -13.66 10.96 0.71
N SER A 133 -12.67 10.70 -0.16
CA SER A 133 -12.21 9.33 -0.44
C SER A 133 -11.39 8.83 0.73
N ARG A 134 -11.67 7.60 1.18
CA ARG A 134 -10.96 6.97 2.29
C ARG A 134 -9.44 7.01 2.09
#